data_AF-A0A8E0M4A3-F1
#
_entry.id   AF-A0A8E0M4A3-F1
#
_cell.length_a   1.000
_cell.length_b   1.000
_cell.length_c   1.000
_cell.angle_alpha   90.00
_cell.angle_beta   90.00
_cell.angle_gamma   90.00
#
_symmetry.space_group_name_H-M   'P 1'
#
loop_
_entity.id
_entity.type
_entity.pdbx_description
1 polymer ?
#
loop_
_entity_poly.entity_id
_entity_poly.type
_entity_poly.pdbx_seq_one_letter_code
_entity_poly.pdbx_strand_id
1 'polypeptide(L)'
;MTIPMQDFLTKYLQFHSVSLAEENEIPETAEFLRTQFTKLGATTSRIMHTDRTNPAVYAVFPAQTADAPTILFYNHYDVQPVEPLALW
;
A
#
# COMPACT_ATOMS: atom_id res chain seq x y z
N MET A 1 -8.08 -7.56 -15.46
CA MET A 1 -8.14 -6.24 -16.15
C MET A 1 -7.14 -5.35 -15.44
N THR A 2 -5.95 -5.19 -16.02
CA THR A 2 -4.85 -4.38 -15.48
C THR A 2 -5.14 -2.92 -15.76
N ILE A 3 -5.23 -2.11 -14.71
CA ILE A 3 -5.04 -0.67 -14.86
C ILE A 3 -3.66 -0.49 -15.52
N PRO A 4 -3.52 0.30 -16.62
CA PRO A 4 -2.20 0.64 -17.14
C PRO A 4 -1.31 1.12 -15.99
N MET A 5 -0.06 0.65 -15.91
CA MET A 5 0.81 0.92 -14.74
C MET A 5 0.87 2.42 -14.38
N GLN A 6 0.81 3.28 -15.39
CA GLN A 6 0.76 4.73 -15.23
C GLN A 6 -0.53 5.22 -14.58
N ASP A 7 -1.70 4.71 -14.96
CA ASP A 7 -2.99 5.07 -14.36
C ASP A 7 -3.07 4.59 -12.90
N PHE A 8 -2.52 3.40 -12.62
CA PHE A 8 -2.41 2.86 -11.28
C PHE A 8 -1.56 3.78 -10.41
N LEU A 9 -0.35 4.10 -10.89
CA LEU A 9 0.59 4.91 -10.16
C LEU A 9 0.06 6.33 -9.97
N THR A 10 -0.54 6.93 -11.01
CA THR A 10 -1.17 8.25 -10.92
C THR A 10 -2.28 8.25 -9.86
N LYS A 11 -3.14 7.23 -9.84
CA LYS A 11 -4.18 7.12 -8.82
C LYS A 11 -3.61 6.92 -7.42
N TYR A 12 -2.55 6.14 -7.29
CA TYR A 12 -1.90 5.85 -6.01
C TYR A 12 -1.17 7.07 -5.45
N LEU A 13 -0.52 7.87 -6.30
CA LEU A 13 0.17 9.11 -5.91
C LEU A 13 -0.78 10.24 -5.50
N GLN A 14 -2.08 10.12 -5.79
CA GLN A 14 -3.07 11.12 -5.36
C GLN A 14 -3.43 11.03 -3.88
N PHE A 15 -3.11 9.93 -3.20
CA PHE A 15 -3.40 9.81 -1.78
C PHE A 15 -2.37 10.60 -0.95
N HIS A 16 -2.85 11.47 -0.07
CA HIS A 16 -2.05 12.25 0.88
C HIS A 16 -1.68 11.40 2.10
N SER A 17 -0.86 10.36 1.89
CA SER A 17 -0.40 9.45 2.94
C SER A 17 0.81 9.99 3.72
N VAL A 18 0.84 11.28 4.05
CA VAL A 18 1.91 11.87 4.88
C VAL A 18 1.74 11.44 6.33
N SER A 19 2.64 10.62 6.87
CA SER A 19 2.44 9.94 8.17
C SER A 19 2.38 10.85 9.39
N LEU A 20 2.96 12.05 9.31
CA LEU A 20 2.97 13.04 10.38
C LEU A 20 1.90 14.12 10.22
N ALA A 21 1.10 14.10 9.15
CA ALA A 21 0.02 15.06 8.96
C ALA A 21 -1.18 14.72 9.86
N GLU A 22 -1.76 15.75 10.47
CA GLU A 22 -2.96 15.65 11.34
C GLU A 22 -4.15 15.10 10.56
N GLU A 23 -4.37 15.62 9.36
CA GLU A 23 -5.28 15.06 8.36
C GLU A 23 -4.46 14.34 7.29
N ASN A 24 -4.54 13.01 7.27
CA ASN A 24 -3.86 12.18 6.28
C ASN A 24 -4.81 11.10 5.72
N GLU A 25 -4.48 10.58 4.55
CA GLU A 25 -5.27 9.55 3.86
C GLU A 25 -4.66 8.14 4.04
N ILE A 26 -3.99 7.88 5.18
CA ILE A 26 -3.38 6.57 5.45
C ILE A 26 -4.42 5.43 5.46
N PRO A 27 -5.60 5.56 6.10
CA PRO A 27 -6.63 4.52 6.07
C PRO A 27 -7.13 4.22 4.64
N GLU A 28 -7.37 5.25 3.85
CA GLU A 28 -7.82 5.16 2.46
C GLU A 28 -6.76 4.51 1.57
N THR A 29 -5.50 4.90 1.77
CA THR A 29 -4.35 4.33 1.07
C THR A 29 -4.19 2.84 1.40
N ALA A 30 -4.34 2.47 2.67
CA ALA A 30 -4.26 1.08 3.11
C ALA A 30 -5.37 0.23 2.48
N GLU A 31 -6.61 0.73 2.43
CA GLU A 31 -7.73 0.02 1.82
C GLU A 31 -7.62 -0.06 0.29
N PHE A 32 -7.10 1.00 -0.34
CA PHE A 32 -6.76 0.96 -1.75
C PHE A 32 -5.79 -0.18 -2.02
N LEU A 33 -4.65 -0.23 -1.34
CA LEU A 33 -3.63 -1.28 -1.50
C LEU A 33 -4.19 -2.69 -1.21
N ARG A 34 -4.94 -2.87 -0.12
CA ARG A 34 -5.59 -4.16 0.21
C ARG A 34 -6.49 -4.64 -0.92
N THR A 35 -7.27 -3.72 -1.51
CA THR A 35 -8.12 -4.00 -2.67
C THR A 35 -7.30 -4.39 -3.88
N GLN A 36 -6.18 -3.71 -4.15
CA GLN A 36 -5.30 -4.05 -5.29
C GLN A 36 -4.65 -5.42 -5.11
N PHE A 37 -4.13 -5.74 -3.92
CA PHE A 37 -3.58 -7.08 -3.65
C PHE A 37 -4.63 -8.19 -3.83
N THR A 38 -5.86 -7.96 -3.37
CA THR A 38 -6.98 -8.90 -3.61
C THR A 38 -7.20 -9.12 -5.10
N LYS A 39 -7.28 -8.03 -5.88
CA LYS A 39 -7.50 -8.09 -7.35
C LYS A 39 -6.34 -8.76 -8.09
N LEU A 40 -5.13 -8.66 -7.57
CA LEU A 40 -3.93 -9.31 -8.11
C LEU A 40 -3.87 -10.81 -7.80
N GLY A 41 -4.75 -11.33 -6.95
CA GLY A 41 -4.84 -12.76 -6.63
C GLY A 41 -4.22 -13.15 -5.29
N ALA A 42 -4.04 -12.20 -4.37
CA ALA A 42 -3.67 -12.55 -3.01
C ALA A 42 -4.78 -13.38 -2.35
N THR A 43 -4.44 -14.54 -1.77
CA THR A 43 -5.39 -15.39 -1.05
C THR A 43 -5.71 -14.84 0.34
N THR A 44 -4.85 -13.97 0.86
CA THR A 44 -5.08 -13.18 2.05
C THR A 44 -4.73 -11.74 1.75
N SER A 45 -5.59 -10.80 2.12
CA SER A 45 -5.33 -9.37 2.12
C SER A 45 -6.02 -8.73 3.33
N ARG A 46 -5.26 -8.16 4.25
CA ARG A 46 -5.78 -7.58 5.49
C ARG A 46 -5.07 -6.29 5.85
N ILE A 47 -5.82 -5.38 6.49
CA ILE A 47 -5.25 -4.23 7.17
C ILE A 47 -5.06 -4.63 8.63
N MET A 48 -3.81 -4.60 9.08
CA MET A 48 -3.42 -4.92 10.46
C MET A 48 -3.25 -3.62 11.22
N HIS A 49 -3.98 -3.48 12.32
CA HIS A 49 -3.89 -2.31 13.19
C HIS A 49 -3.03 -2.62 14.42
N THR A 50 -2.39 -1.59 14.95
CA THR A 50 -1.81 -1.61 16.30
C THR A 50 -2.33 -0.41 17.07
N ASP A 51 -2.19 -0.43 18.40
CA ASP A 51 -2.75 0.64 19.25
C ASP A 51 -2.05 2.00 19.07
N ARG A 52 -0.86 2.04 18.46
CA ARG A 52 0.01 3.24 18.45
C ARG A 52 0.66 3.59 17.12
N THR A 53 0.41 2.83 16.06
CA THR A 53 1.06 3.05 14.75
C THR A 53 0.04 3.09 13.63
N ASN A 54 0.45 3.67 12.50
CA ASN A 54 -0.26 3.50 11.24
C ASN A 54 -0.43 2.01 10.91
N PRO A 55 -1.53 1.62 10.26
CA PRO A 55 -1.80 0.24 9.95
C PRO A 55 -0.78 -0.33 8.95
N ALA A 56 -0.72 -1.65 8.87
CA ALA A 56 0.07 -2.35 7.87
C ALA A 56 -0.85 -3.13 6.92
N VAL A 57 -0.58 -3.07 5.62
CA VAL A 57 -1.26 -3.91 4.63
C VAL A 57 -0.48 -5.22 4.48
N TYR A 58 -1.12 -6.33 4.81
CA TYR A 58 -0.55 -7.67 4.70
C TYR A 58 -1.25 -8.46 3.60
N ALA A 59 -0.47 -8.97 2.65
CA ALA A 59 -0.98 -9.79 1.56
C ALA A 59 -0.14 -11.07 1.37
N VAL A 60 -0.78 -12.16 0.98
CA VAL A 60 -0.14 -13.45 0.71
C VAL A 60 -0.53 -13.95 -0.67
N PHE A 61 0.48 -14.29 -1.47
CA PHE A 61 0.31 -14.97 -2.74
C PHE A 61 0.83 -16.40 -2.59
N PRO A 62 -0.01 -17.42 -2.86
CA PRO A 62 0.42 -18.80 -2.73
C PRO A 62 1.43 -19.12 -3.83
N ALA A 63 2.46 -19.90 -3.49
CA ALA A 63 3.30 -20.50 -4.49
C ALA A 63 2.53 -21.56 -5.30
N GLN A 64 2.99 -21.82 -6.52
CA GLN A 64 2.41 -22.87 -7.36
C GLN A 64 2.81 -24.28 -6.91
N THR A 65 3.91 -24.41 -6.16
CA THR A 65 4.43 -25.69 -5.64
C THR A 65 4.77 -25.56 -4.15
N ALA A 66 4.72 -26.69 -3.44
CA ALA A 66 4.92 -26.72 -1.98
C ALA A 66 6.39 -26.54 -1.55
N ASP A 67 7.34 -26.75 -2.46
CA ASP A 67 8.78 -26.65 -2.26
C ASP A 67 9.35 -25.26 -2.60
N ALA A 68 8.52 -24.36 -3.12
CA ALA A 68 8.94 -23.01 -3.45
C ALA A 68 9.35 -22.22 -2.19
N PRO A 69 10.43 -21.42 -2.24
CA PRO A 69 10.83 -20.58 -1.13
C PRO A 69 9.85 -19.43 -0.91
N THR A 70 9.72 -18.99 0.35
CA THR A 70 8.95 -17.79 0.70
C THR A 70 9.80 -16.54 0.52
N ILE A 71 9.28 -15.56 -0.22
CA ILE A 71 9.89 -14.22 -0.36
C ILE A 71 9.02 -13.21 0.42
N LEU A 72 9.66 -12.40 1.26
CA LEU A 72 9.02 -11.29 1.96
C LEU A 72 9.39 -9.97 1.28
N PHE A 73 8.37 -9.23 0.82
CA PHE A 73 8.52 -7.84 0.39
C PHE A 73 8.06 -6.92 1.52
N TYR A 74 9.01 -6.22 2.15
CA TYR A 74 8.72 -5.15 3.09
C TYR A 74 8.77 -3.80 2.36
N ASN A 75 7.70 -3.02 2.49
CA ASN A 75 7.58 -1.70 1.89
C ASN A 75 6.82 -0.78 2.85
N HIS A 76 6.81 0.51 2.54
CA HIS A 76 5.97 1.51 3.18
C HIS A 76 5.14 2.22 2.12
N TYR A 77 4.03 2.84 2.54
CA TYR A 77 3.12 3.57 1.67
C TYR A 77 2.84 4.99 2.16
N ASP A 78 3.44 5.37 3.29
CA ASP A 78 3.51 6.75 3.72
C ASP A 78 4.65 7.50 3.03
N VAL A 79 4.48 8.81 2.91
CA VAL A 79 5.41 9.70 2.21
C VAL A 79 5.80 10.89 3.08
N GLN A 80 6.83 11.61 2.64
CA GLN A 80 7.23 12.87 3.27
C GLN A 80 6.28 14.01 2.87
N PRO A 81 6.20 15.08 3.68
CA PRO A 81 5.53 16.32 3.28
C PRO A 81 6.11 16.87 1.97
N VAL A 82 5.29 17.61 1.23
CA VAL A 82 5.68 18.22 -0.05
C VAL A 82 6.47 19.52 0.14
N GLU A 83 6.48 20.08 1.35
CA GLU A 83 7.15 21.34 1.61
C GLU A 83 8.68 21.24 1.54
N PRO A 84 9.37 22.30 1.08
CA PRO A 84 8.81 23.55 0.56
C PRO A 84 8.40 23.44 -0.91
N LEU A 85 7.17 23.88 -1.22
CA LEU A 85 6.60 23.83 -2.57
C LEU A 85 7.41 24.58 -3.64
N ALA A 86 8.19 25.60 -3.26
CA ALA A 86 8.97 26.41 -4.19
C ALA A 86 10.18 25.67 -4.82
N LEU A 87 10.53 24.48 -4.34
CA LEU A 87 11.67 23.69 -4.83
C LEU A 87 11.28 22.54 -5.78
N TRP A 88 9.99 22.45 -6.14
CA TRP A 88 9.45 21.48 -7.09
C TRP A 88 9.24 22.11 -8.47
#